data_AF-A0A3R8C2G4-F1
#
_entry.id   AF-A0A3R8C2G4-F1
#
_cell.length_a   1.000
_cell.length_b   1.000
_cell.length_c   1.000
_cell.angle_alpha   90.00
_cell.angle_beta   90.00
_cell.angle_gamma   90.00
#
_symmetry.space_group_name_H-M   'P 1'
#
loop_
_entity.id
_entity.type
_entity.pdbx_description
1 polymer ?
#
loop_
_entity_poly.entity_id
_entity_poly.type
_entity_poly.pdbx_seq_one_letter_code
_entity_poly.pdbx_strand_id
1 'polypeptide(L)'
;MIIRLLRELGETTAMTGDGVNDAPALKQADIGVAMGIAGTEVAKEAADMVLADDNFSTIVAAVEEGRSIYNNMKAFIRYLISSNIGEVASIFFTAALGVPEGLSPVQLLWVNLVTDGPPATALGFNPPDLDVMKREPRHREDKLISNWIFLRYLLIGIYVGFSTVGIFVSWFVTGLDNGADPHTLVSLKQLMHWNECPSWEDFQVAPVYGMKADDPCSFFTVGKVKASSLSLTVLVVIEMFNAFNALSEDASLLQLPPWTNPYLVVATVLSIAVHCCILYIPFLSRVFGVVPLTAVDWVYVVVWSLPVIFIDEGLKAIGAFSRIHSRLHDR
;
A
#
# COMPACT_ATOMS: atom_id res chain seq x y z
N MET A 1 -22.30 26.10 26.76
CA MET A 1 -21.61 25.76 28.04
C MET A 1 -21.39 24.26 28.17
N ILE A 2 -22.45 23.43 28.12
CA ILE A 2 -22.33 21.96 28.25
C ILE A 2 -21.38 21.36 27.21
N ILE A 3 -21.52 21.73 25.93
CA ILE A 3 -20.65 21.26 24.85
C ILE A 3 -19.18 21.58 25.13
N ARG A 4 -18.90 22.80 25.59
CA ARG A 4 -17.54 23.22 25.95
C ARG A 4 -16.97 22.36 27.09
N LEU A 5 -17.75 22.08 28.13
CA LEU A 5 -17.31 21.23 29.24
C LEU A 5 -17.01 19.79 28.79
N LEU A 6 -17.87 19.20 27.95
CA LEU A 6 -17.64 17.87 27.38
C LEU A 6 -16.37 17.82 26.51
N ARG A 7 -16.14 18.86 25.70
CA ARG A 7 -14.90 18.99 24.91
C ARG A 7 -13.66 19.16 25.78
N GLU A 8 -13.76 19.90 26.89
CA GLU A 8 -12.67 20.05 27.87
C GLU A 8 -12.36 18.72 28.60
N LEU A 9 -13.34 17.82 28.71
CA LEU A 9 -13.14 16.43 29.18
C LEU A 9 -12.59 15.49 28.10
N GLY A 10 -12.35 15.96 26.88
CA GLY A 10 -11.81 15.17 25.78
C GLY A 10 -12.85 14.36 25.00
N GLU A 11 -14.14 14.56 25.29
CA GLU A 11 -15.23 13.86 24.59
C GLU A 11 -15.47 14.41 23.19
N THR A 12 -15.91 13.54 22.28
CA THR A 12 -16.39 13.95 20.95
C THR A 12 -17.91 14.12 21.00
N THR A 13 -18.36 15.34 20.77
CA THR A 13 -19.73 15.76 21.03
C THR A 13 -20.53 15.92 19.76
N ALA A 14 -21.71 15.29 19.72
CA ALA A 14 -22.74 15.58 18.74
C ALA A 14 -23.89 16.35 19.43
N MET A 15 -24.39 17.42 18.80
CA MET A 15 -25.53 18.18 19.30
C MET A 15 -26.62 18.23 18.24
N THR A 16 -27.87 17.98 18.64
CA THR A 16 -29.05 18.06 17.78
C THR A 16 -29.86 19.30 18.10
N GLY A 17 -30.36 20.00 17.07
CA GLY A 17 -31.20 21.19 17.25
C GLY A 17 -32.06 21.49 16.03
N ASP A 18 -33.09 22.30 16.22
CA ASP A 18 -34.05 22.68 15.17
C ASP A 18 -34.28 24.19 15.11
N GLY A 19 -34.01 24.92 16.19
CA GLY A 19 -34.25 26.35 16.30
C GLY A 19 -33.03 27.23 16.03
N VAL A 20 -33.29 28.51 15.76
CA VAL A 20 -32.25 29.57 15.69
C VAL A 20 -31.45 29.66 17.00
N ASN A 21 -32.09 29.34 18.13
CA ASN A 21 -31.46 29.33 19.46
C ASN A 21 -30.41 28.22 19.61
N ASP A 22 -30.50 27.16 18.81
CA ASP A 22 -29.58 26.02 18.83
C ASP A 22 -28.35 26.27 17.96
N ALA A 23 -28.41 27.21 17.03
CA ALA A 23 -27.32 27.49 16.08
C ALA A 23 -25.95 27.73 16.75
N PRO A 24 -25.82 28.48 17.87
CA PRO A 24 -24.54 28.63 18.55
C PRO A 24 -24.01 27.30 19.13
N ALA A 25 -24.90 26.42 19.57
CA ALA A 25 -24.54 25.12 20.14
C ALA A 25 -24.21 24.11 19.04
N LEU A 26 -24.98 24.08 17.93
CA LEU A 26 -24.71 23.25 16.75
C LEU A 26 -23.31 23.52 16.21
N LYS A 27 -22.96 24.79 16.04
CA LYS A 27 -21.63 25.22 15.57
C LYS A 27 -20.50 24.99 16.59
N GLN A 28 -20.83 24.89 17.88
CA GLN A 28 -19.85 24.62 18.93
C GLN A 28 -19.58 23.13 19.12
N ALA A 29 -20.51 22.25 18.72
CA ALA A 29 -20.32 20.81 18.76
C ALA A 29 -19.19 20.37 17.82
N ASP A 30 -18.71 19.14 17.99
CA ASP A 30 -17.80 18.55 17.00
C ASP A 30 -18.58 18.06 15.76
N ILE A 31 -19.86 17.72 15.95
CA ILE A 31 -20.82 17.46 14.89
C ILE A 31 -22.16 18.10 15.27
N GLY A 32 -22.58 19.15 14.57
CA GLY A 32 -23.93 19.71 14.66
C GLY A 32 -24.91 18.95 13.77
N VAL A 33 -26.07 18.58 14.29
CA VAL A 33 -27.11 17.84 13.57
C VAL A 33 -28.43 18.62 13.59
N ALA A 34 -28.90 19.08 12.44
CA ALA A 34 -30.17 19.81 12.33
C ALA A 34 -31.33 18.93 11.83
N MET A 35 -32.54 19.27 12.24
CA MET A 35 -33.77 18.67 11.70
C MET A 35 -34.05 19.22 10.29
N GLY A 36 -34.38 18.36 9.33
CA GLY A 36 -34.62 18.72 7.94
C GLY A 36 -36.03 19.27 7.69
N ILE A 37 -37.04 18.71 8.35
CA ILE A 37 -38.46 19.08 8.16
C ILE A 37 -38.86 20.16 9.15
N ALA A 38 -38.67 19.91 10.45
CA ALA A 38 -39.02 20.83 11.53
C ALA A 38 -37.99 21.95 11.75
N GLY A 39 -36.75 21.77 11.29
CA GLY A 39 -35.66 22.71 11.55
C GLY A 39 -35.74 24.00 10.74
N THR A 40 -35.37 25.09 11.40
CA THR A 40 -35.19 26.41 10.79
C THR A 40 -33.97 26.42 9.86
N GLU A 41 -34.00 27.25 8.81
CA GLU A 41 -32.85 27.38 7.88
C GLU A 41 -31.56 27.79 8.59
N VAL A 42 -31.65 28.64 9.63
CA VAL A 42 -30.49 29.03 10.43
C VAL A 42 -29.88 27.84 11.18
N ALA A 43 -30.70 26.91 11.68
CA ALA A 43 -30.21 25.69 12.32
C ALA A 43 -29.52 24.77 11.29
N LYS A 44 -30.11 24.60 10.10
CA LYS A 44 -29.53 23.78 9.01
C LYS A 44 -28.20 24.34 8.51
N GLU A 45 -28.09 25.66 8.35
CA GLU A 45 -26.83 26.31 7.95
C GLU A 45 -25.75 26.24 9.04
N ALA A 46 -26.14 26.13 10.31
CA ALA A 46 -25.21 26.03 11.43
C ALA A 46 -24.73 24.60 11.72
N ALA A 47 -25.37 23.58 11.13
CA ALA A 47 -25.09 22.17 11.37
C ALA A 47 -24.15 21.57 10.30
N ASP A 48 -23.43 20.52 10.68
CA ASP A 48 -22.57 19.73 9.77
C ASP A 48 -23.37 18.63 9.03
N MET A 49 -24.50 18.23 9.61
CA MET A 49 -25.39 17.19 9.09
C MET A 49 -26.86 17.61 9.25
N VAL A 50 -27.70 17.27 8.27
CA VAL A 50 -29.15 17.53 8.30
C VAL A 50 -29.91 16.22 8.16
N LEU A 51 -30.82 15.94 9.10
CA LEU A 51 -31.69 14.77 9.05
C LEU A 51 -32.87 15.04 8.13
N ALA A 52 -32.79 14.57 6.89
CA ALA A 52 -33.85 14.79 5.89
C ALA A 52 -35.22 14.24 6.30
N ASP A 53 -35.26 13.28 7.21
CA ASP A 53 -36.45 12.55 7.67
C ASP A 53 -36.86 12.88 9.12
N ASP A 54 -36.15 13.79 9.80
CA ASP A 54 -36.35 14.12 11.22
C ASP A 54 -36.32 12.91 12.17
N ASN A 55 -35.62 11.84 11.78
CA ASN A 55 -35.57 10.61 12.56
C ASN A 55 -34.22 10.45 13.28
N PHE A 56 -34.26 10.37 14.61
CA PHE A 56 -33.06 10.14 15.42
C PHE A 56 -32.37 8.79 15.13
N SER A 57 -33.07 7.79 14.59
CA SER A 57 -32.41 6.53 14.19
C SER A 57 -31.39 6.73 13.08
N THR A 58 -31.57 7.76 12.24
CA THR A 58 -30.62 8.12 11.18
C THR A 58 -29.28 8.58 11.74
N ILE A 59 -29.26 9.17 12.94
CA ILE A 59 -28.01 9.48 13.66
C ILE A 59 -27.28 8.20 14.04
N VAL A 60 -27.99 7.18 14.54
CA VAL A 60 -27.38 5.89 14.92
C VAL A 60 -26.76 5.21 13.69
N ALA A 61 -27.48 5.20 12.57
CA ALA A 61 -26.97 4.69 11.29
C ALA A 61 -25.76 5.48 10.80
N ALA A 62 -25.77 6.81 10.91
CA ALA A 62 -24.64 7.65 10.54
C ALA A 62 -23.41 7.40 11.43
N VAL A 63 -23.60 7.13 12.72
CA VAL A 63 -22.50 6.75 13.63
C VAL A 63 -21.92 5.38 13.26
N GLU A 64 -22.77 4.40 12.93
CA GLU A 64 -22.33 3.08 12.45
C GLU A 64 -21.50 3.20 11.17
N GLU A 65 -22.00 3.96 10.19
CA GLU A 65 -21.30 4.22 8.93
C GLU A 65 -19.98 4.97 9.14
N GLY A 66 -19.97 6.00 10.00
CA GLY A 66 -18.77 6.76 10.33
C GLY A 66 -17.68 5.91 10.98
N ARG A 67 -18.05 4.95 11.83
CA ARG A 67 -17.10 3.98 12.41
C ARG A 67 -16.54 3.03 11.34
N SER A 68 -17.37 2.58 10.42
CA SER A 68 -16.95 1.74 9.29
C SER A 68 -15.96 2.49 8.38
N ILE A 69 -16.29 3.69 7.94
CA ILE A 69 -15.43 4.55 7.10
C ILE A 69 -14.08 4.78 7.79
N TYR A 70 -14.07 5.03 9.10
CA TYR A 70 -12.82 5.25 9.83
C TYR A 70 -11.92 4.00 9.88
N ASN A 71 -12.50 2.82 10.07
CA ASN A 71 -11.74 1.56 10.04
C ASN A 71 -11.16 1.29 8.64
N ASN A 72 -11.95 1.55 7.59
CA ASN A 72 -11.52 1.45 6.21
C ASN A 72 -10.40 2.47 5.90
N MET A 73 -10.52 3.69 6.42
CA MET A 73 -9.47 4.71 6.35
C MET A 73 -8.16 4.24 6.95
N LYS A 74 -8.20 3.66 8.14
CA LYS A 74 -7.00 3.07 8.75
C LYS A 74 -6.39 2.00 7.85
N ALA A 75 -7.18 1.12 7.25
CA ALA A 75 -6.68 0.06 6.39
C ALA A 75 -5.90 0.62 5.18
N PHE A 76 -6.49 1.55 4.41
CA PHE A 76 -5.80 2.07 3.23
C PHE A 76 -4.62 2.97 3.57
N ILE A 77 -4.68 3.78 4.65
CA ILE A 77 -3.54 4.63 5.07
C ILE A 77 -2.34 3.76 5.41
N ARG A 78 -2.58 2.65 6.12
CA ARG A 78 -1.54 1.70 6.49
C ARG A 78 -0.94 0.99 5.27
N TYR A 79 -1.79 0.59 4.32
CA TYR A 79 -1.35 0.02 3.05
C TYR A 79 -0.41 0.97 2.30
N LEU A 80 -0.82 2.23 2.09
CA LEU A 80 0.01 3.22 1.39
C LEU A 80 1.33 3.53 2.13
N ILE A 81 1.30 3.61 3.45
CA ILE A 81 2.54 3.81 4.24
C ILE A 81 3.46 2.60 4.11
N SER A 82 2.92 1.38 4.14
CA SER A 82 3.71 0.15 3.95
C SER A 82 4.38 0.12 2.59
N SER A 83 3.67 0.47 1.52
CA SER A 83 4.20 0.55 0.15
C SER A 83 5.39 1.52 0.08
N ASN A 84 5.21 2.75 0.58
CA ASN A 84 6.28 3.75 0.63
C ASN A 84 7.51 3.31 1.43
N ILE A 85 7.33 2.59 2.55
CA ILE A 85 8.46 2.02 3.31
C ILE A 85 9.22 1.01 2.45
N GLY A 86 8.52 0.19 1.68
CA GLY A 86 9.11 -0.78 0.74
C GLY A 86 9.93 -0.13 -0.37
N GLU A 87 9.39 0.92 -0.98
CA GLU A 87 10.10 1.69 -2.01
C GLU A 87 11.38 2.34 -1.46
N VAL A 88 11.30 2.96 -0.28
CA VAL A 88 12.47 3.56 0.38
C VAL A 88 13.49 2.48 0.73
N ALA A 89 13.06 1.32 1.23
CA ALA A 89 13.95 0.19 1.50
C ALA A 89 14.65 -0.31 0.22
N SER A 90 13.94 -0.38 -0.91
CA SER A 90 14.51 -0.75 -2.21
C SER A 90 15.61 0.21 -2.65
N ILE A 91 15.37 1.51 -2.55
CA ILE A 91 16.37 2.54 -2.90
C ILE A 91 17.56 2.44 -1.95
N PHE A 92 17.31 2.29 -0.65
CA PHE A 92 18.36 2.15 0.36
C PHE A 92 19.24 0.92 0.09
N PHE A 93 18.67 -0.25 -0.15
CA PHE A 93 19.44 -1.47 -0.43
C PHE A 93 20.22 -1.38 -1.74
N THR A 94 19.64 -0.79 -2.78
CA THR A 94 20.34 -0.52 -4.05
C THR A 94 21.59 0.33 -3.81
N ALA A 95 21.41 1.45 -3.10
CA ALA A 95 22.50 2.38 -2.79
C ALA A 95 23.55 1.76 -1.85
N ALA A 96 23.12 1.02 -0.82
CA ALA A 96 23.99 0.36 0.14
C ALA A 96 24.85 -0.75 -0.50
N LEU A 97 24.31 -1.48 -1.47
CA LEU A 97 25.06 -2.48 -2.24
C LEU A 97 25.93 -1.86 -3.34
N GLY A 98 25.72 -0.59 -3.70
CA GLY A 98 26.43 0.08 -4.78
C GLY A 98 26.06 -0.44 -6.18
N VAL A 99 24.94 -1.17 -6.32
CA VAL A 99 24.47 -1.66 -7.61
C VAL A 99 23.77 -0.55 -8.41
N PRO A 100 23.65 -0.67 -9.75
CA PRO A 100 22.93 0.31 -10.56
C PRO A 100 21.48 0.48 -10.09
N GLU A 101 20.93 1.69 -10.23
CA GLU A 101 19.55 1.98 -9.85
C GLU A 101 18.57 1.03 -10.56
N GLY A 102 17.80 0.27 -9.77
CA GLY A 102 16.85 -0.72 -10.26
C GLY A 102 15.52 -0.10 -10.70
N LEU A 103 15.05 0.93 -10.00
CA LEU A 103 13.77 1.59 -10.25
C LEU A 103 13.99 3.07 -10.55
N SER A 104 13.36 3.57 -11.61
CA SER A 104 13.41 5.01 -11.94
C SER A 104 12.33 5.79 -11.19
N PRO A 105 12.52 7.10 -10.93
CA PRO A 105 11.50 7.93 -10.28
C PRO A 105 10.15 7.94 -11.01
N VAL A 106 10.17 7.84 -12.35
CA VAL A 106 8.95 7.81 -13.17
C VAL A 106 8.18 6.51 -12.93
N GLN A 107 8.87 5.38 -12.76
CA GLN A 107 8.26 4.10 -12.43
C GLN A 107 7.64 4.12 -11.03
N LEU A 108 8.35 4.66 -10.03
CA LEU A 108 7.83 4.79 -8.66
C LEU A 108 6.60 5.71 -8.59
N LEU A 109 6.61 6.83 -9.33
CA LEU A 109 5.47 7.73 -9.40
C LEU A 109 4.25 7.05 -10.03
N TRP A 110 4.47 6.20 -11.04
CA TRP A 110 3.40 5.40 -11.63
C TRP A 110 2.82 4.38 -10.65
N VAL A 111 3.68 3.71 -9.87
CA VAL A 111 3.25 2.73 -8.87
C VAL A 111 2.35 3.40 -7.83
N ASN A 112 2.87 4.44 -7.17
CA ASN A 112 2.15 5.16 -6.12
C ASN A 112 0.81 5.78 -6.58
N LEU A 113 0.74 6.28 -7.82
CA LEU A 113 -0.45 6.97 -8.31
C LEU A 113 -1.46 6.02 -8.97
N VAL A 114 -0.99 5.09 -9.79
CA VAL A 114 -1.84 4.34 -10.72
C VAL A 114 -2.01 2.88 -10.32
N THR A 115 -0.97 2.20 -9.85
CA THR A 115 -1.13 0.79 -9.46
C THR A 115 -1.68 0.66 -8.05
N ASP A 116 -1.25 1.49 -7.11
CA ASP A 116 -1.63 1.41 -5.69
C ASP A 116 -2.90 2.19 -5.38
N GLY A 117 -3.21 3.21 -6.19
CA GLY A 117 -4.39 4.07 -6.04
C GLY A 117 -5.72 3.28 -6.07
N PRO A 118 -5.98 2.43 -7.09
CA PRO A 118 -7.22 1.67 -7.15
C PRO A 118 -7.42 0.70 -5.96
N PRO A 119 -6.43 -0.14 -5.57
CA PRO A 119 -6.56 -0.98 -4.39
C PRO A 119 -6.74 -0.19 -3.09
N ALA A 120 -6.01 0.94 -2.92
CA ALA A 120 -6.18 1.81 -1.76
C ALA A 120 -7.61 2.38 -1.68
N THR A 121 -8.18 2.79 -2.81
CA THR A 121 -9.56 3.26 -2.89
C THR A 121 -10.55 2.14 -2.61
N ALA A 122 -10.28 0.93 -3.11
CA ALA A 122 -11.13 -0.23 -2.91
C ALA A 122 -11.18 -0.70 -1.44
N LEU A 123 -10.07 -0.56 -0.69
CA LEU A 123 -10.04 -0.77 0.76
C LEU A 123 -10.99 0.17 1.52
N GLY A 124 -11.31 1.34 0.93
CA GLY A 124 -12.33 2.26 1.42
C GLY A 124 -13.74 1.64 1.47
N PHE A 125 -14.00 0.63 0.65
CA PHE A 125 -15.28 -0.08 0.53
C PHE A 125 -15.26 -1.46 1.20
N ASN A 126 -14.37 -1.68 2.18
CA ASN A 126 -14.42 -2.88 2.99
C ASN A 126 -15.74 -2.97 3.77
N PRO A 127 -16.31 -4.18 3.94
CA PRO A 127 -17.52 -4.34 4.73
C PRO A 127 -17.27 -4.01 6.20
N PRO A 128 -18.29 -3.48 6.91
CA PRO A 128 -18.18 -3.16 8.33
C PRO A 128 -17.98 -4.42 9.18
N ASP A 129 -17.20 -4.28 10.26
CA ASP A 129 -17.09 -5.30 11.30
C ASP A 129 -18.46 -5.55 11.97
N LEU A 130 -18.84 -6.81 12.15
CA LEU A 130 -20.13 -7.20 12.77
C LEU A 130 -20.31 -6.68 14.22
N ASP A 131 -19.22 -6.32 14.89
CA ASP A 131 -19.19 -5.79 16.25
C ASP A 131 -18.88 -4.28 16.33
N VAL A 132 -18.95 -3.55 15.20
CA VAL A 132 -18.60 -2.13 15.13
C VAL A 132 -19.40 -1.26 16.12
N MET A 133 -20.69 -1.58 16.34
CA MET A 133 -21.55 -0.87 17.30
C MET A 133 -21.47 -1.40 18.73
N LYS A 134 -20.85 -2.56 18.95
CA LYS A 134 -20.65 -3.14 20.29
C LYS A 134 -19.40 -2.59 20.97
N ARG A 135 -18.43 -2.09 20.20
CA ARG A 135 -17.21 -1.47 20.70
C ARG A 135 -17.49 -0.08 21.25
N GLU A 136 -16.75 0.32 22.27
CA GLU A 136 -16.81 1.68 22.82
C GLU A 136 -16.33 2.72 21.80
N PRO A 137 -16.75 3.99 21.91
CA PRO A 137 -16.23 5.07 21.08
C PRO A 137 -14.70 5.17 21.19
N ARG A 138 -14.03 5.38 20.06
CA ARG A 138 -12.58 5.61 19.99
C ARG A 138 -12.20 6.86 20.79
N HIS A 139 -11.08 6.82 21.51
CA HIS A 139 -10.52 8.02 22.12
C HIS A 139 -9.85 8.91 21.07
N ARG A 140 -9.89 10.23 21.28
CA ARG A 140 -9.28 11.19 20.34
C ARG A 140 -7.78 10.95 20.15
N GLU A 141 -7.11 10.54 21.22
CA GLU A 141 -5.66 10.30 21.27
C GLU A 141 -5.23 8.93 20.75
N ASP A 142 -6.18 8.07 20.34
CA ASP A 142 -5.83 6.76 19.79
C ASP A 142 -4.99 6.93 18.53
N LYS A 143 -3.78 6.38 18.56
CA LYS A 143 -2.85 6.43 17.44
C LYS A 143 -3.42 5.66 16.24
N LEU A 144 -3.22 6.19 15.04
CA LEU A 144 -3.57 5.49 13.80
C LEU A 144 -2.74 4.23 13.61
N ILE A 145 -1.45 4.27 14.00
CA ILE A 145 -0.49 3.18 13.88
C ILE A 145 0.10 2.92 15.27
N SER A 146 -0.10 1.71 15.80
CA SER A 146 0.54 1.26 17.04
C SER A 146 1.98 0.83 16.77
N ASN A 147 2.81 0.75 17.81
CA ASN A 147 4.21 0.35 17.67
C ASN A 147 4.35 -1.05 17.03
N TRP A 148 3.43 -1.97 17.34
CA TRP A 148 3.41 -3.30 16.74
C TRP A 148 3.07 -3.27 15.25
N ILE A 149 2.05 -2.51 14.88
CA ILE A 149 1.64 -2.33 13.48
C ILE A 149 2.78 -1.69 12.68
N PHE A 150 3.44 -0.69 13.26
CA PHE A 150 4.61 -0.05 12.65
C PHE A 150 5.74 -1.06 12.41
N LEU A 151 6.08 -1.87 13.40
CA LEU A 151 7.12 -2.90 13.26
C LEU A 151 6.76 -3.92 12.17
N ARG A 152 5.49 -4.34 12.12
CA ARG A 152 4.99 -5.26 11.10
C ARG A 152 5.16 -4.70 9.69
N TYR A 153 4.72 -3.47 9.42
CA TYR A 153 4.89 -2.86 8.10
C TYR A 153 6.35 -2.53 7.79
N LEU A 154 7.17 -2.24 8.79
CA LEU A 154 8.61 -2.10 8.60
C LEU A 154 9.24 -3.40 8.09
N LEU A 155 8.89 -4.55 8.68
CA LEU A 155 9.39 -5.85 8.23
C LEU A 155 8.90 -6.21 6.83
N ILE A 156 7.64 -5.92 6.51
CA ILE A 156 7.07 -6.11 5.17
C ILE A 156 7.78 -5.21 4.15
N GLY A 157 7.99 -3.93 4.46
CA GLY A 157 8.71 -3.00 3.59
C GLY A 157 10.17 -3.41 3.38
N ILE A 158 10.86 -3.90 4.43
CA ILE A 158 12.21 -4.46 4.28
C ILE A 158 12.20 -5.66 3.30
N TYR A 159 11.19 -6.54 3.40
CA TYR A 159 11.04 -7.65 2.47
C TYR A 159 10.76 -7.20 1.04
N VAL A 160 9.91 -6.19 0.84
CA VAL A 160 9.64 -5.57 -0.47
C VAL A 160 10.95 -5.08 -1.08
N GLY A 161 11.71 -4.25 -0.34
CA GLY A 161 12.98 -3.71 -0.82
C GLY A 161 14.04 -4.78 -1.07
N PHE A 162 14.09 -5.83 -0.26
CA PHE A 162 14.97 -6.97 -0.49
C PHE A 162 14.59 -7.74 -1.75
N SER A 163 13.29 -7.93 -2.01
CA SER A 163 12.80 -8.71 -3.16
C SER A 163 13.00 -7.96 -4.48
N THR A 164 12.76 -6.65 -4.50
CA THR A 164 12.96 -5.81 -5.69
C THR A 164 14.43 -5.74 -6.10
N VAL A 165 15.35 -5.58 -5.14
CA VAL A 165 16.79 -5.59 -5.39
C VAL A 165 17.31 -7.02 -5.61
N GLY A 166 16.74 -8.00 -4.93
CA GLY A 166 17.10 -9.41 -5.05
C GLY A 166 16.88 -9.94 -6.46
N ILE A 167 15.71 -9.68 -7.06
CA ILE A 167 15.44 -10.11 -8.44
C ILE A 167 16.34 -9.37 -9.45
N PHE A 168 16.65 -8.09 -9.19
CA PHE A 168 17.57 -7.30 -10.01
C PHE A 168 18.95 -7.93 -10.06
N VAL A 169 19.52 -8.23 -8.88
CA VAL A 169 20.84 -8.86 -8.74
C VAL A 169 20.83 -10.27 -9.31
N SER A 170 19.76 -11.03 -9.08
CA SER A 170 19.62 -12.41 -9.59
C SER A 170 19.66 -12.45 -11.12
N TRP A 171 19.05 -11.48 -11.80
CA TRP A 171 19.12 -11.39 -13.26
C TRP A 171 20.58 -11.23 -13.74
N PHE A 172 21.38 -10.38 -13.09
CA PHE A 172 22.79 -10.17 -13.47
C PHE A 172 23.72 -11.33 -13.11
N VAL A 173 23.50 -11.99 -11.97
CA VAL A 173 24.47 -12.93 -11.38
C VAL A 173 24.14 -14.39 -11.71
N THR A 174 22.88 -14.80 -11.59
CA THR A 174 22.48 -16.21 -11.74
C THR A 174 21.84 -16.49 -13.08
N GLY A 175 21.24 -15.47 -13.72
CA GLY A 175 20.39 -15.64 -14.89
C GLY A 175 19.09 -16.34 -14.51
N LEU A 176 17.95 -15.76 -14.90
CA LEU A 176 16.64 -16.30 -14.52
C LEU A 176 16.17 -17.38 -15.51
N ASP A 177 16.53 -17.28 -16.80
CA ASP A 177 15.87 -18.06 -17.85
C ASP A 177 16.67 -19.29 -18.36
N ASN A 178 17.47 -19.95 -17.50
CA ASN A 178 18.27 -21.14 -17.87
C ASN A 178 19.06 -20.99 -19.21
N GLY A 179 19.54 -19.77 -19.50
CA GLY A 179 20.28 -19.45 -20.72
C GLY A 179 19.44 -19.08 -21.95
N ALA A 180 18.13 -18.86 -21.81
CA ALA A 180 17.28 -18.40 -22.93
C ALA A 180 17.48 -16.90 -23.24
N ASP A 181 17.78 -16.08 -22.23
CA ASP A 181 18.21 -14.70 -22.45
C ASP A 181 19.71 -14.66 -22.82
N PRO A 182 20.12 -13.96 -23.88
CA PRO A 182 21.50 -13.92 -24.36
C PRO A 182 22.42 -13.01 -23.52
N HIS A 183 22.07 -12.66 -22.29
CA HIS A 183 22.86 -11.75 -21.47
C HIS A 183 24.07 -12.44 -20.85
N THR A 184 25.14 -11.68 -20.65
CA THR A 184 26.36 -12.16 -19.99
C THR A 184 26.19 -12.08 -18.48
N LEU A 185 26.47 -13.19 -17.79
CA LEU A 185 26.46 -13.22 -16.33
C LEU A 185 27.68 -12.50 -15.77
N VAL A 186 27.46 -11.65 -14.77
CA VAL A 186 28.52 -10.90 -14.09
C VAL A 186 28.62 -11.31 -12.63
N SER A 187 29.82 -11.23 -12.06
CA SER A 187 29.99 -11.49 -10.64
C SER A 187 29.33 -10.37 -9.81
N LEU A 188 28.84 -10.70 -8.61
CA LEU A 188 28.28 -9.71 -7.68
C LEU A 188 29.28 -8.57 -7.41
N LYS A 189 30.58 -8.88 -7.33
CA LYS A 189 31.62 -7.89 -7.07
C LYS A 189 31.74 -6.87 -8.22
N GLN A 190 31.66 -7.32 -9.47
CA GLN A 190 31.60 -6.45 -10.64
C GLN A 190 30.33 -5.60 -10.63
N LEU A 191 29.17 -6.20 -10.31
CA LEU A 191 27.91 -5.45 -10.25
C LEU A 191 27.93 -4.33 -9.18
N MET A 192 28.54 -4.58 -8.02
CA MET A 192 28.67 -3.57 -6.94
C MET A 192 29.69 -2.48 -7.26
N HIS A 193 30.69 -2.76 -8.11
CA HIS A 193 31.74 -1.81 -8.52
C HIS A 193 31.58 -1.40 -9.98
N TRP A 194 30.34 -1.33 -10.48
CA TRP A 194 30.06 -1.04 -11.88
C TRP A 194 30.60 0.32 -12.35
N ASN A 195 30.77 1.29 -11.43
CA ASN A 195 31.41 2.59 -11.71
C ASN A 195 32.87 2.46 -12.14
N GLU A 196 33.56 1.38 -11.77
CA GLU A 196 34.95 1.11 -12.14
C GLU A 196 35.07 0.41 -13.50
N CYS A 197 33.95 0.12 -14.17
CA CYS A 197 33.93 -0.57 -15.46
C CYS A 197 34.90 0.01 -16.52
N PRO A 198 35.08 1.34 -16.66
CA PRO A 198 36.04 1.91 -17.62
C PRO A 198 37.50 1.49 -17.37
N SER A 199 37.83 0.98 -16.18
CA SER A 199 39.17 0.48 -15.83
C SER A 199 39.38 -1.01 -16.12
N TRP A 200 38.34 -1.75 -16.49
CA TRP A 200 38.42 -3.18 -16.76
C TRP A 200 38.79 -3.44 -18.23
N GLU A 201 40.03 -3.83 -18.49
CA GLU A 201 40.55 -4.03 -19.85
C GLU A 201 39.94 -5.26 -20.57
N ASP A 202 39.53 -6.30 -19.82
CA ASP A 202 39.03 -7.58 -20.36
C ASP A 202 37.49 -7.75 -20.26
N PHE A 203 36.74 -6.67 -19.99
CA PHE A 203 35.29 -6.78 -19.84
C PHE A 203 34.56 -6.76 -21.18
N GLN A 204 34.07 -7.94 -21.60
CA GLN A 204 33.23 -8.08 -22.79
C GLN A 204 31.89 -8.72 -22.44
N VAL A 205 30.82 -8.17 -23.00
CA VAL A 205 29.44 -8.62 -22.78
C VAL A 205 28.69 -8.67 -24.10
N ALA A 206 27.74 -9.59 -24.20
CA ALA A 206 26.85 -9.67 -25.34
C ALA A 206 25.94 -8.42 -25.37
N PRO A 207 25.80 -7.74 -26.53
CA PRO A 207 24.94 -6.57 -26.63
C PRO A 207 23.48 -6.98 -26.43
N VAL A 208 22.83 -6.36 -25.45
CA VAL A 208 21.42 -6.61 -25.12
C VAL A 208 20.62 -5.31 -25.05
N TYR A 209 19.33 -5.38 -25.37
CA TYR A 209 18.34 -4.31 -25.12
C TYR A 209 18.76 -2.90 -25.57
N GLY A 210 19.25 -2.75 -26.80
CA GLY A 210 19.57 -1.43 -27.39
C GLY A 210 20.99 -0.92 -27.11
N MET A 211 21.86 -1.75 -26.55
CA MET A 211 23.29 -1.47 -26.47
C MET A 211 23.96 -1.31 -27.83
N LYS A 212 24.96 -0.42 -27.87
CA LYS A 212 25.96 -0.39 -28.94
C LYS A 212 27.09 -1.35 -28.58
N ALA A 213 27.58 -2.12 -29.55
CA ALA A 213 28.68 -3.07 -29.33
C ALA A 213 30.00 -2.39 -28.93
N ASP A 214 30.15 -1.09 -29.18
CA ASP A 214 31.39 -0.34 -28.96
C ASP A 214 31.62 0.10 -27.50
N ASP A 215 30.63 -0.06 -26.61
CA ASP A 215 30.73 0.33 -25.19
C ASP A 215 30.18 -0.77 -24.25
N PRO A 216 31.02 -1.70 -23.77
CA PRO A 216 30.63 -2.76 -22.85
C PRO A 216 30.07 -2.25 -21.51
N CYS A 217 30.48 -1.07 -21.05
CA CYS A 217 30.04 -0.51 -19.77
C CYS A 217 28.60 -0.01 -19.80
N SER A 218 28.05 0.25 -20.98
CA SER A 218 26.63 0.53 -21.17
C SER A 218 25.72 -0.64 -20.76
N PHE A 219 26.29 -1.81 -20.43
CA PHE A 219 25.60 -2.93 -19.80
C PHE A 219 24.90 -2.61 -18.49
N PHE A 220 25.56 -1.85 -17.63
CA PHE A 220 25.01 -1.49 -16.33
C PHE A 220 24.02 -0.32 -16.38
N THR A 221 23.94 0.42 -17.50
CA THR A 221 23.10 1.62 -17.64
C THR A 221 21.94 1.42 -18.61
N VAL A 222 22.20 0.93 -19.83
CA VAL A 222 21.21 0.67 -20.87
C VAL A 222 20.72 -0.78 -20.81
N GLY A 223 21.62 -1.72 -20.51
CA GLY A 223 21.30 -3.15 -20.47
C GLY A 223 20.41 -3.59 -19.31
N LYS A 224 20.44 -2.81 -18.22
CA LYS A 224 19.68 -3.11 -17.00
C LYS A 224 18.16 -3.04 -17.17
N VAL A 225 17.65 -2.54 -18.31
CA VAL A 225 16.21 -2.31 -18.53
C VAL A 225 15.36 -3.56 -18.23
N LYS A 226 15.86 -4.76 -18.55
CA LYS A 226 15.19 -6.03 -18.20
C LYS A 226 15.15 -6.26 -16.69
N ALA A 227 16.29 -6.13 -16.01
CA ALA A 227 16.37 -6.25 -14.55
C ALA A 227 15.48 -5.20 -13.84
N SER A 228 15.48 -3.95 -14.32
CA SER A 228 14.60 -2.89 -13.83
C SER A 228 13.11 -3.23 -14.03
N SER A 229 12.75 -3.82 -15.17
CA SER A 229 11.38 -4.27 -15.44
C SER A 229 10.94 -5.39 -14.51
N LEU A 230 11.86 -6.31 -14.17
CA LEU A 230 11.63 -7.37 -13.19
C LEU A 230 11.42 -6.80 -11.78
N SER A 231 12.28 -5.89 -11.34
CA SER A 231 12.13 -5.20 -10.05
C SER A 231 10.81 -4.46 -9.94
N LEU A 232 10.43 -3.72 -10.99
CA LEU A 232 9.16 -3.00 -11.03
C LEU A 232 7.97 -3.97 -10.95
N THR A 233 8.04 -5.08 -11.67
CA THR A 233 6.95 -6.07 -11.67
C THR A 233 6.85 -6.79 -10.32
N VAL A 234 7.98 -7.11 -9.68
CA VAL A 234 7.97 -7.64 -8.29
C VAL A 234 7.36 -6.65 -7.32
N LEU A 235 7.71 -5.36 -7.41
CA LEU A 235 7.10 -4.33 -6.57
C LEU A 235 5.58 -4.31 -6.74
N VAL A 236 5.09 -4.20 -7.98
CA VAL A 236 3.64 -4.16 -8.27
C VAL A 236 2.94 -5.42 -7.77
N VAL A 237 3.48 -6.61 -8.02
CA VAL A 237 2.86 -7.88 -7.61
C VAL A 237 2.85 -8.03 -6.08
N ILE A 238 3.93 -7.63 -5.40
CA ILE A 238 3.96 -7.59 -3.93
C ILE A 238 2.89 -6.64 -3.39
N GLU A 239 2.75 -5.44 -3.96
CA GLU A 239 1.74 -4.47 -3.51
C GLU A 239 0.32 -4.99 -3.72
N MET A 240 0.06 -5.75 -4.78
CA MET A 240 -1.23 -6.40 -4.99
C MET A 240 -1.52 -7.46 -3.91
N PHE A 241 -0.51 -8.24 -3.51
CA PHE A 241 -0.66 -9.17 -2.39
C PHE A 241 -0.81 -8.46 -1.05
N ASN A 242 -0.07 -7.36 -0.86
CA ASN A 242 -0.14 -6.55 0.35
C ASN A 242 -1.51 -5.84 0.50
N ALA A 243 -2.14 -5.47 -0.62
CA ALA A 243 -3.51 -4.95 -0.63
C ALA A 243 -4.52 -5.97 -0.08
N PHE A 244 -4.36 -7.26 -0.43
CA PHE A 244 -5.18 -8.32 0.18
C PHE A 244 -4.87 -8.52 1.66
N ASN A 245 -3.60 -8.49 2.05
CA ASN A 245 -3.21 -8.55 3.46
C ASN A 245 -3.83 -7.40 4.29
N ALA A 246 -3.97 -6.22 3.68
CA ALA A 246 -4.58 -5.03 4.27
C ALA A 246 -6.12 -5.09 4.40
N LEU A 247 -6.78 -6.14 3.87
CA LEU A 247 -8.22 -6.36 4.05
C LEU A 247 -8.61 -6.45 5.53
N SER A 248 -7.72 -7.01 6.35
CA SER A 248 -7.89 -7.07 7.80
C SER A 248 -6.58 -6.85 8.53
N GLU A 249 -6.67 -6.09 9.62
CA GLU A 249 -5.54 -5.91 10.52
C GLU A 249 -5.16 -7.22 11.23
N ASP A 250 -6.16 -7.97 11.67
CA ASP A 250 -5.99 -9.03 12.66
C ASP A 250 -6.41 -10.40 12.17
N ALA A 251 -7.42 -10.45 11.30
CA ALA A 251 -7.88 -11.70 10.76
C ALA A 251 -6.94 -12.18 9.66
N SER A 252 -6.71 -13.49 9.70
CA SER A 252 -6.03 -14.20 8.61
C SER A 252 -6.87 -14.12 7.34
N LEU A 253 -6.20 -14.05 6.19
CA LEU A 253 -6.80 -14.20 4.86
C LEU A 253 -7.59 -15.52 4.70
N LEU A 254 -7.27 -16.55 5.49
CA LEU A 254 -8.04 -17.80 5.49
C LEU A 254 -9.40 -17.65 6.16
N GLN A 255 -9.53 -16.72 7.11
CA GLN A 255 -10.80 -16.42 7.79
C GLN A 255 -11.60 -15.38 7.02
N LEU A 256 -10.93 -14.37 6.47
CA LEU A 256 -11.51 -13.34 5.61
C LEU A 256 -10.94 -13.46 4.20
N PRO A 257 -11.59 -14.24 3.33
CA PRO A 257 -11.06 -14.47 2.01
C PRO A 257 -11.12 -13.22 1.14
N PRO A 258 -10.26 -13.10 0.10
CA PRO A 258 -10.17 -11.91 -0.74
C PRO A 258 -11.48 -11.48 -1.42
N TRP A 259 -12.37 -12.43 -1.74
CA TRP A 259 -13.66 -12.15 -2.37
C TRP A 259 -14.69 -11.48 -1.44
N THR A 260 -14.36 -11.28 -0.17
CA THR A 260 -15.19 -10.51 0.78
C THR A 260 -15.37 -9.06 0.33
N ASN A 261 -14.36 -8.47 -0.30
CA ASN A 261 -14.46 -7.18 -0.97
C ASN A 261 -14.27 -7.36 -2.50
N PRO A 262 -15.37 -7.43 -3.27
CA PRO A 262 -15.27 -7.59 -4.73
C PRO A 262 -14.62 -6.37 -5.40
N TYR A 263 -14.76 -5.16 -4.83
CA TYR A 263 -14.10 -3.96 -5.35
C TYR A 263 -12.59 -4.08 -5.27
N LEU A 264 -12.06 -4.68 -4.20
CA LEU A 264 -10.62 -4.91 -4.05
C LEU A 264 -10.10 -5.87 -5.11
N VAL A 265 -10.80 -6.97 -5.35
CA VAL A 265 -10.42 -7.93 -6.40
C VAL A 265 -10.40 -7.27 -7.78
N VAL A 266 -11.45 -6.50 -8.11
CA VAL A 266 -11.53 -5.77 -9.38
C VAL A 266 -10.40 -4.74 -9.49
N ALA A 267 -10.12 -3.99 -8.43
CA ALA A 267 -9.05 -3.00 -8.40
C ALA A 267 -7.67 -3.65 -8.60
N THR A 268 -7.40 -4.77 -7.93
CA THR A 268 -6.15 -5.53 -8.10
C THR A 268 -5.98 -6.05 -9.52
N VAL A 269 -7.04 -6.64 -10.10
CA VAL A 269 -7.01 -7.12 -11.50
C VAL A 269 -6.78 -5.97 -12.48
N LEU A 270 -7.43 -4.82 -12.24
CA LEU A 270 -7.25 -3.62 -13.05
C LEU A 270 -5.81 -3.11 -12.96
N SER A 271 -5.23 -3.02 -11.76
CA SER A 271 -3.84 -2.60 -11.56
C SER A 271 -2.84 -3.52 -12.26
N ILE A 272 -3.04 -4.84 -12.19
CA ILE A 272 -2.21 -5.81 -12.94
C ILE A 272 -2.41 -5.64 -14.45
N ALA A 273 -3.64 -5.43 -14.93
CA ALA A 273 -3.91 -5.23 -16.34
C ALA A 273 -3.23 -3.96 -16.88
N VAL A 274 -3.28 -2.87 -16.12
CA VAL A 274 -2.60 -1.61 -16.44
C VAL A 274 -1.08 -1.80 -16.43
N HIS A 275 -0.55 -2.60 -15.49
CA HIS A 275 0.87 -2.97 -15.48
C HIS A 275 1.28 -3.79 -16.72
N CYS A 276 0.46 -4.76 -17.12
CA CYS A 276 0.69 -5.49 -18.37
C CYS A 276 0.64 -4.56 -19.59
N CYS A 277 -0.25 -3.56 -19.61
CA CYS A 277 -0.29 -2.55 -20.67
C CYS A 277 1.05 -1.80 -20.79
N ILE A 278 1.69 -1.41 -19.68
CA ILE A 278 2.99 -0.71 -19.77
C ILE A 278 4.11 -1.62 -20.28
N LEU A 279 4.06 -2.93 -19.99
CA LEU A 279 5.08 -3.90 -20.42
C LEU A 279 4.95 -4.28 -21.90
N TYR A 280 3.73 -4.49 -22.38
CA TYR A 280 3.49 -5.10 -23.70
C TYR A 280 3.10 -4.08 -24.79
N ILE A 281 2.68 -2.86 -24.45
CA ILE A 281 2.38 -1.82 -25.45
C ILE A 281 3.66 -1.06 -25.81
N PRO A 282 4.16 -1.12 -27.07
CA PRO A 282 5.47 -0.58 -27.45
C PRO A 282 5.66 0.94 -27.26
N PHE A 283 4.55 1.69 -27.18
CA PHE A 283 4.59 3.12 -26.88
C PHE A 283 4.87 3.36 -25.39
N LEU A 284 4.11 2.69 -24.53
CA LEU A 284 4.25 2.83 -23.07
C LEU A 284 5.59 2.25 -22.60
N SER A 285 6.02 1.10 -23.14
CA SER A 285 7.27 0.47 -22.75
C SER A 285 8.49 1.36 -22.99
N ARG A 286 8.47 2.16 -24.07
CA ARG A 286 9.51 3.18 -24.34
C ARG A 286 9.46 4.37 -23.39
N VAL A 287 8.27 4.83 -23.00
CA VAL A 287 8.09 5.95 -22.06
C VAL A 287 8.59 5.58 -20.67
N PHE A 288 8.27 4.37 -20.21
CA PHE A 288 8.63 3.89 -18.88
C PHE A 288 10.00 3.20 -18.80
N GLY A 289 10.68 3.02 -19.95
CA GLY A 289 11.96 2.33 -20.02
C GLY A 289 11.85 0.89 -19.52
N VAL A 290 10.85 0.15 -19.99
CA VAL A 290 10.58 -1.25 -19.61
C VAL A 290 10.55 -2.16 -20.83
N VAL A 291 10.73 -3.46 -20.60
CA VAL A 291 10.68 -4.50 -21.64
C VAL A 291 9.65 -5.57 -21.28
N PRO A 292 9.04 -6.22 -22.28
CA PRO A 292 8.10 -7.30 -22.03
C PRO A 292 8.77 -8.48 -21.31
N LEU A 293 8.03 -9.07 -20.38
CA LEU A 293 8.47 -10.23 -19.63
C LEU A 293 7.98 -11.53 -20.28
N THR A 294 8.82 -12.56 -20.24
CA THR A 294 8.50 -13.92 -20.70
C THR A 294 7.67 -14.65 -19.65
N ALA A 295 7.13 -15.82 -19.99
CA ALA A 295 6.42 -16.64 -19.01
C ALA A 295 7.34 -17.12 -17.87
N VAL A 296 8.63 -17.33 -18.14
CA VAL A 296 9.61 -17.77 -17.13
C VAL A 296 9.91 -16.62 -16.16
N ASP A 297 10.12 -15.41 -16.67
CA ASP A 297 10.24 -14.19 -15.85
C ASP A 297 9.09 -14.06 -14.85
N TRP A 298 7.84 -14.25 -15.32
CA TRP A 298 6.65 -14.16 -14.47
C TRP A 298 6.63 -15.21 -13.35
N VAL A 299 7.15 -16.42 -13.59
CA VAL A 299 7.29 -17.43 -12.53
C VAL A 299 8.23 -16.92 -11.44
N TYR A 300 9.38 -16.34 -11.80
CA TYR A 300 10.30 -15.76 -10.82
C TYR A 300 9.69 -14.58 -10.09
N VAL A 301 9.00 -13.69 -10.80
CA VAL A 301 8.26 -12.57 -10.18
C VAL A 301 7.31 -13.10 -9.10
N VAL A 302 6.52 -14.13 -9.40
CA VAL A 302 5.59 -14.73 -8.43
C VAL A 302 6.34 -15.39 -7.27
N VAL A 303 7.43 -16.12 -7.53
CA VAL A 303 8.24 -16.78 -6.49
C VAL A 303 8.83 -15.76 -5.50
N TRP A 304 9.32 -14.61 -5.99
CA TRP A 304 9.84 -13.54 -5.14
C TRP A 304 8.73 -12.74 -4.45
N SER A 305 7.53 -12.68 -5.02
CA SER A 305 6.44 -11.85 -4.46
C SER A 305 5.58 -12.60 -3.44
N LEU A 306 5.28 -13.86 -3.69
CA LEU A 306 4.33 -14.68 -2.93
C LEU A 306 4.66 -14.84 -1.42
N PRO A 307 5.95 -14.90 -0.99
CA PRO A 307 6.26 -15.00 0.43
C PRO A 307 5.77 -13.83 1.30
N VAL A 308 5.46 -12.66 0.71
CA VAL A 308 4.91 -11.53 1.47
C VAL A 308 3.60 -11.88 2.18
N ILE A 309 2.77 -12.74 1.58
CA ILE A 309 1.52 -13.22 2.18
C ILE A 309 1.83 -14.04 3.43
N PHE A 310 2.76 -14.98 3.32
CA PHE A 310 3.13 -15.85 4.45
C PHE A 310 3.81 -15.09 5.58
N ILE A 311 4.65 -14.10 5.24
CA ILE A 311 5.29 -13.23 6.22
C ILE A 311 4.23 -12.44 6.98
N ASP A 312 3.28 -11.81 6.28
CA ASP A 312 2.23 -11.03 6.92
C ASP A 312 1.29 -11.90 7.77
N GLU A 313 0.90 -13.07 7.28
CA GLU A 313 0.09 -14.04 8.03
C GLU A 313 0.81 -14.53 9.30
N GLY A 314 2.12 -14.78 9.23
CA GLY A 314 2.94 -15.06 10.40
C GLY A 314 2.96 -13.91 11.41
N LEU A 315 3.10 -12.67 10.94
CA LEU A 315 3.09 -11.47 11.78
C LEU A 315 1.71 -11.22 12.41
N LYS A 316 0.62 -11.48 11.69
CA LYS A 316 -0.76 -11.45 12.22
C LYS A 316 -0.94 -12.48 13.33
N ALA A 317 -0.48 -13.72 13.12
CA ALA A 317 -0.57 -14.79 14.11
C ALA A 317 0.21 -14.44 15.40
N ILE A 318 1.41 -13.87 15.29
CA ILE A 318 2.20 -13.40 16.44
C ILE A 318 1.47 -12.27 17.19
N GLY A 319 0.90 -11.30 16.44
CA GLY A 319 0.14 -10.20 17.03
C GLY A 319 -1.14 -10.65 17.74
N ALA A 320 -1.83 -11.66 17.19
CA ALA A 320 -2.99 -12.28 17.83
C ALA A 320 -2.60 -13.00 19.13
N PHE A 321 -1.52 -13.78 19.12
CA PHE A 321 -1.02 -14.49 20.30
C PHE A 321 -0.61 -13.54 21.43
N SER A 322 0.13 -12.48 21.10
CA SER A 322 0.57 -11.47 22.07
C SER A 322 -0.61 -10.79 22.80
N ARG A 323 -1.69 -10.47 22.07
CA ARG A 323 -2.91 -9.87 22.65
C ARG A 323 -3.72 -10.83 23.51
N ILE A 324 -3.75 -12.11 23.16
CA ILE A 324 -4.40 -13.12 24.01
C ILE A 324 -3.63 -13.26 25.32
N HIS A 325 -2.29 -13.26 25.26
CA HIS A 325 -1.45 -13.35 26.44
C HIS A 325 -1.59 -12.12 27.36
N SER A 326 -1.65 -10.90 26.82
CA SER A 326 -1.84 -9.70 27.63
C SER A 326 -3.20 -9.68 28.34
N ARG A 327 -4.28 -10.07 27.65
CA ARG A 327 -5.64 -10.15 28.23
C ARG A 327 -5.77 -11.20 29.33
N LEU A 328 -4.91 -12.23 29.34
CA LEU A 328 -4.86 -13.24 30.39
C LEU A 328 -4.09 -12.77 31.64
N HIS A 329 -3.25 -11.74 31.52
CA HIS A 329 -2.46 -11.20 32.63
C HIS A 329 -3.14 -9.99 33.31
N ASP A 330 -4.04 -9.30 32.60
CA ASP A 330 -4.84 -8.18 33.12
C ASP A 330 -6.16 -8.63 33.83
N ARG A 331 -6.33 -9.94 34.10
CA ARG A 331 -7.44 -10.50 34.88
C ARG A 331 -6.93 -11.21 36.12
#